data_AF-A0A3B9VQU5-F1
#
_entry.id   AF-A0A3B9VQU5-F1
#
_cell.length_a   1.000
_cell.length_b   1.000
_cell.length_c   1.000
_cell.angle_alpha   90.00
_cell.angle_beta   90.00
_cell.angle_gamma   90.00
#
_symmetry.space_group_name_H-M   'P 1'
#
loop_
_entity.id
_entity.type
_entity.pdbx_description
1 polymer ?
#
loop_
_entity_poly.entity_id
_entity_poly.type
_entity_poly.pdbx_seq_one_letter_code
_entity_poly.pdbx_strand_id
1 'polypeptide(L)'
;MTKLAANLSMMFTEVDMLDRFGAAANAGFKGVEYLFPYDYPAEQIREKLDQNGLEQVLFDFPAGDWAAGERGIAALPDRVGEFQDGIGTAVEYAKALGCERLTVLAGKSAPGVSGTNMQETLIDNLKFAANAVSGTNVTVLLEAINTIDIPGYSVFRTSQSRDAVEAAGSPSVKVQYDIYHMQIM
;
A
#
# COMPACT_ATOMS: atom_id res chain seq x y z
N MET A 1 -9.70 -13.33 -19.66
CA MET A 1 -10.56 -12.42 -18.87
C MET A 1 -9.71 -11.75 -17.80
N THR A 2 -10.02 -10.51 -17.44
CA THR A 2 -9.36 -9.77 -16.36
C THR A 2 -9.59 -10.51 -15.03
N LYS A 3 -8.53 -10.66 -14.23
CA LYS A 3 -8.64 -11.16 -12.85
C LYS A 3 -8.95 -9.97 -11.95
N LEU A 4 -10.05 -10.03 -11.21
CA LEU A 4 -10.48 -8.96 -10.29
C LEU A 4 -10.24 -9.40 -8.85
N ALA A 5 -9.81 -8.46 -8.02
CA ALA A 5 -9.71 -8.60 -6.58
C ALA A 5 -10.74 -7.71 -5.91
N ALA A 6 -11.38 -8.18 -4.84
CA ALA A 6 -12.25 -7.34 -4.04
C ALA A 6 -11.43 -6.55 -3.02
N ASN A 7 -11.59 -5.23 -2.99
CA ASN A 7 -10.99 -4.40 -1.95
C ASN A 7 -11.87 -4.42 -0.70
N LEU A 8 -11.48 -5.17 0.33
CA LEU A 8 -12.27 -5.41 1.54
C LEU A 8 -12.28 -4.20 2.49
N SER A 9 -11.45 -3.18 2.26
CA SER A 9 -11.57 -1.91 2.98
C SER A 9 -12.74 -1.08 2.46
N MET A 10 -13.11 -1.25 1.19
CA MET A 10 -14.17 -0.47 0.53
C MET A 10 -15.45 -1.27 0.27
N MET A 11 -15.33 -2.58 0.02
CA MET A 11 -16.44 -3.48 -0.28
C MET A 11 -16.79 -4.36 0.92
N PHE A 12 -18.04 -4.83 0.95
CA PHE A 12 -18.56 -5.74 2.00
C PHE A 12 -18.49 -5.13 3.41
N THR A 13 -18.58 -3.80 3.52
CA THR A 13 -18.48 -3.08 4.79
C THR A 13 -19.73 -3.21 5.65
N GLU A 14 -20.76 -3.89 5.15
CA GLU A 14 -21.96 -4.28 5.87
C GLU A 14 -21.70 -5.37 6.93
N VAL A 15 -20.52 -6.02 6.88
CA VAL A 15 -20.06 -7.00 7.87
C VAL A 15 -18.66 -6.66 8.41
N ASP A 16 -18.30 -7.30 9.52
CA ASP A 16 -16.99 -7.16 10.16
C ASP A 16 -15.86 -7.64 9.22
N MET A 17 -14.66 -7.06 9.38
CA MET A 17 -13.54 -7.22 8.45
C MET A 17 -13.28 -8.70 8.09
N LEU A 18 -13.18 -9.57 9.10
CA LEU A 18 -12.84 -10.98 8.88
C LEU A 18 -13.95 -11.78 8.20
N ASP A 19 -15.19 -11.31 8.22
CA ASP A 19 -16.31 -11.94 7.52
C ASP A 19 -16.39 -11.50 6.05
N ARG A 20 -15.71 -10.41 5.69
CA ARG A 20 -15.63 -9.90 4.30
C ARG A 20 -14.94 -10.86 3.35
N PHE A 21 -14.01 -11.68 3.84
CA PHE A 21 -13.36 -12.73 3.03
C PHE A 21 -14.40 -13.73 2.51
N GLY A 22 -15.31 -14.19 3.37
CA GLY A 22 -16.40 -15.08 2.98
C GLY A 22 -17.37 -14.40 2.02
N ALA A 23 -17.72 -13.13 2.27
CA ALA A 23 -18.57 -12.36 1.39
C ALA A 23 -17.97 -12.20 -0.03
N ALA A 24 -16.67 -11.89 -0.12
CA ALA A 24 -15.96 -11.78 -1.40
C ALA A 24 -15.91 -13.10 -2.17
N ALA A 25 -15.59 -14.21 -1.50
CA ALA A 25 -15.57 -15.53 -2.13
C ALA A 25 -16.95 -15.96 -2.62
N ASN A 26 -18.01 -15.71 -1.84
CA ASN A 26 -19.40 -15.99 -2.21
C ASN A 26 -19.85 -15.16 -3.42
N ALA A 27 -19.33 -13.93 -3.56
CA ALA A 27 -19.55 -13.09 -4.73
C ALA A 27 -18.72 -13.51 -5.97
N GLY A 28 -17.88 -14.55 -5.85
CA GLY A 28 -17.13 -15.14 -6.95
C GLY A 28 -15.71 -14.61 -7.12
N PHE A 29 -15.23 -13.71 -6.24
CA PHE A 29 -13.85 -13.26 -6.26
C PHE A 29 -12.89 -14.41 -5.93
N LYS A 30 -11.68 -14.31 -6.49
CA LYS A 30 -10.56 -15.25 -6.24
C LYS A 30 -9.36 -14.57 -5.60
N GLY A 31 -9.34 -13.25 -5.62
CA GLY A 31 -8.34 -12.44 -4.93
C GLY A 31 -9.01 -11.36 -4.09
N VAL A 32 -8.32 -10.93 -3.04
CA VAL A 32 -8.72 -9.82 -2.19
C VAL A 32 -7.55 -8.90 -1.93
N GLU A 33 -7.86 -7.63 -1.72
CA GLU A 33 -6.93 -6.62 -1.23
C GLU A 33 -7.62 -5.81 -0.13
N TYR A 34 -6.84 -5.04 0.62
CA TYR A 34 -7.32 -4.09 1.63
C TYR A 34 -6.14 -3.22 2.05
N LEU A 35 -6.38 -2.09 2.71
CA LEU A 35 -5.29 -1.17 3.06
C LEU A 35 -4.38 -1.78 4.13
N PHE A 36 -4.87 -2.02 5.34
CA PHE A 36 -4.01 -2.37 6.47
C PHE A 36 -4.49 -3.64 7.19
N PRO A 37 -3.66 -4.70 7.29
CA PRO A 37 -3.99 -5.91 8.05
C PRO A 37 -3.65 -5.82 9.55
N TYR A 38 -2.91 -4.80 9.98
CA TYR A 38 -2.09 -4.83 11.20
C TYR A 38 -2.86 -4.90 12.53
N ASP A 39 -4.17 -4.68 12.52
CA ASP A 39 -5.05 -4.88 13.68
C ASP A 39 -5.36 -6.36 13.96
N TYR A 40 -5.02 -7.25 13.03
CA TYR A 40 -5.27 -8.69 13.13
C TYR A 40 -3.97 -9.46 12.99
N PRO A 41 -3.74 -10.53 13.78
CA PRO A 41 -2.63 -11.44 13.54
C PRO A 41 -2.64 -12.01 12.13
N ALA A 42 -1.47 -12.10 11.50
CA ALA A 42 -1.35 -12.59 10.13
C ALA A 42 -1.92 -14.02 9.96
N GLU A 43 -1.81 -14.86 11.00
CA GLU A 43 -2.35 -16.23 11.01
C GLU A 43 -3.88 -16.25 10.89
N GLN A 44 -4.56 -15.30 11.53
CA GLN A 44 -6.01 -15.20 11.48
C GLN A 44 -6.49 -14.82 10.07
N ILE A 45 -5.75 -13.93 9.40
CA ILE A 45 -6.02 -13.55 8.02
C ILE A 45 -5.72 -14.73 7.08
N ARG A 46 -4.58 -15.42 7.26
CA ARG A 46 -4.22 -16.61 6.50
C ARG A 46 -5.30 -17.68 6.57
N GLU A 47 -5.83 -17.94 7.77
CA GLU A 47 -6.95 -18.87 7.95
C GLU A 47 -8.18 -18.45 7.12
N LYS A 48 -8.54 -17.17 7.12
CA LYS A 48 -9.66 -16.67 6.31
C LYS A 48 -9.41 -16.78 4.81
N LEU A 49 -8.18 -16.56 4.35
CA LEU A 49 -7.80 -16.78 2.95
C LEU A 49 -7.94 -18.26 2.57
N ASP A 50 -7.44 -19.18 3.40
CA ASP A 50 -7.51 -20.63 3.16
C ASP A 50 -8.94 -21.16 3.15
N GLN A 51 -9.74 -20.81 4.16
CA GLN A 51 -11.13 -21.24 4.28
C GLN A 51 -11.98 -20.86 3.06
N ASN A 52 -11.65 -19.74 2.43
CA ASN A 52 -12.43 -19.17 1.32
C ASN A 52 -11.76 -19.38 -0.05
N GLY A 53 -10.58 -19.99 -0.10
CA GLY A 53 -9.82 -20.20 -1.34
C GLY A 53 -9.46 -18.90 -2.06
N LEU A 54 -9.02 -17.89 -1.29
CA LEU A 54 -8.68 -16.55 -1.79
C LEU A 54 -7.16 -16.31 -1.81
N GLU A 55 -6.71 -15.58 -2.83
CA GLU A 55 -5.36 -15.01 -2.93
C GLU A 55 -5.29 -13.63 -2.26
N GLN A 56 -4.27 -13.39 -1.45
CA GLN A 56 -3.95 -12.03 -0.99
C GLN A 56 -3.25 -11.27 -2.12
N VAL A 57 -3.97 -10.38 -2.78
CA VAL A 57 -3.50 -9.68 -3.97
C VAL A 57 -2.60 -8.50 -3.60
N LEU A 58 -2.99 -7.69 -2.63
CA LEU A 58 -2.31 -6.45 -2.27
C LEU A 58 -2.70 -5.99 -0.86
N PHE A 59 -1.78 -5.34 -0.16
CA PHE A 59 -2.06 -4.47 0.99
C PHE A 59 -0.96 -3.41 1.15
N ASP A 60 -1.13 -2.47 2.07
CA ASP A 60 -0.26 -1.30 2.19
C ASP A 60 0.76 -1.45 3.32
N PHE A 61 1.92 -0.83 3.19
CA PHE A 61 2.84 -0.61 4.30
C PHE A 61 2.18 0.22 5.42
N PRO A 62 2.68 0.17 6.67
CA PRO A 62 2.21 1.06 7.73
C PRO A 62 2.27 2.53 7.31
N ALA A 63 1.18 3.25 7.57
CA ALA A 63 0.93 4.57 6.99
C ALA A 63 0.79 5.70 8.03
N GLY A 64 1.30 5.49 9.25
CA GLY A 64 1.17 6.40 10.37
C GLY A 64 -0.20 6.33 11.07
N ASP A 65 -0.59 7.40 11.74
CA ASP A 65 -1.87 7.53 12.45
C ASP A 65 -3.00 7.91 11.48
N TRP A 66 -3.61 6.87 10.91
CA TRP A 66 -4.74 7.02 10.00
C TRP A 66 -5.93 7.75 10.63
N ALA A 67 -6.15 7.58 11.94
CA ALA A 67 -7.25 8.18 12.68
C ALA A 67 -7.02 9.68 12.93
N ALA A 68 -5.76 10.10 13.13
CA ALA A 68 -5.36 11.50 13.19
C ALA A 68 -5.35 12.20 11.82
N GLY A 69 -5.64 11.47 10.73
CA GLY A 69 -5.75 12.02 9.39
C GLY A 69 -4.49 11.91 8.54
N GLU A 70 -3.47 11.17 9.01
CA GLU A 70 -2.31 10.81 8.20
C GLU A 70 -2.73 9.86 7.08
N ARG A 71 -2.01 9.90 5.95
CA ARG A 71 -2.34 9.12 4.76
C ARG A 71 -1.06 8.56 4.16
N GLY A 72 -0.18 8.02 5.00
CA GLY A 72 1.18 7.67 4.62
C GLY A 72 2.21 8.64 5.18
N ILE A 73 3.43 8.13 5.33
CA ILE A 73 4.54 8.82 5.98
C ILE A 73 5.85 8.68 5.18
N ALA A 74 5.82 8.01 4.02
CA ALA A 74 7.04 7.65 3.28
C ALA A 74 7.80 8.87 2.71
N ALA A 75 7.14 9.99 2.49
CA ALA A 75 7.74 11.23 2.01
C ALA A 75 8.01 12.25 3.14
N LEU A 76 7.81 11.88 4.41
CA LEU A 76 7.97 12.77 5.56
C LEU A 76 9.37 12.67 6.17
N PRO A 77 10.23 13.72 6.09
CA PRO A 77 11.63 13.62 6.51
C PRO A 77 11.83 13.32 8.00
N ASP A 78 10.90 13.74 8.85
CA ASP A 78 10.91 13.53 10.29
C ASP A 78 10.38 12.15 10.72
N ARG A 79 9.85 11.36 9.78
CA ARG A 79 9.24 10.04 10.04
C ARG A 79 9.92 8.89 9.30
N VAL A 80 11.11 9.12 8.76
CA VAL A 80 11.91 8.10 8.06
C VAL A 80 12.12 6.86 8.92
N GLY A 81 12.49 7.02 10.20
CA GLY A 81 12.70 5.89 11.11
C GLY A 81 11.44 5.04 11.28
N GLU A 82 10.28 5.67 11.52
CA GLU A 82 9.02 4.95 11.69
C GLU A 82 8.59 4.22 10.42
N PHE A 83 8.75 4.85 9.24
CA PHE A 83 8.47 4.18 7.98
C PHE A 83 9.36 2.93 7.79
N GLN A 84 10.66 3.06 8.08
CA GLN A 84 11.62 1.96 7.93
C GLN A 84 11.37 0.82 8.92
N ASP A 85 11.00 1.13 10.15
CA ASP A 85 10.60 0.13 11.16
C ASP A 85 9.35 -0.64 10.70
N GLY A 86 8.39 0.04 10.09
CA GLY A 86 7.15 -0.56 9.57
C GLY A 86 7.35 -1.53 8.39
N ILE A 87 8.44 -1.39 7.63
CA ILE A 87 8.74 -2.27 6.48
C ILE A 87 8.94 -3.71 6.92
N GLY A 88 9.64 -3.94 8.04
CA GLY A 88 9.89 -5.29 8.56
C GLY A 88 8.57 -6.03 8.83
N THR A 89 7.65 -5.37 9.53
CA THR A 89 6.31 -5.91 9.80
C THR A 89 5.55 -6.21 8.50
N ALA A 90 5.54 -5.28 7.54
CA ALA A 90 4.85 -5.50 6.27
C ALA A 90 5.39 -6.71 5.49
N VAL A 91 6.71 -6.91 5.49
CA VAL A 91 7.36 -8.06 4.84
C VAL A 91 7.02 -9.38 5.54
N GLU A 92 6.96 -9.40 6.87
CA GLU A 92 6.51 -10.58 7.63
C GLU A 92 5.06 -10.96 7.31
N TYR A 93 4.16 -9.98 7.25
CA TYR A 93 2.78 -10.19 6.83
C TYR A 93 2.71 -10.67 5.38
N ALA A 94 3.48 -10.06 4.47
CA ALA A 94 3.48 -10.47 3.06
C ALA A 94 3.89 -11.94 2.91
N LYS A 95 4.91 -12.37 3.66
CA LYS A 95 5.34 -13.77 3.70
C LYS A 95 4.26 -14.70 4.27
N ALA A 96 3.65 -14.34 5.40
CA ALA A 96 2.62 -15.16 6.04
C ALA A 96 1.36 -15.30 5.18
N LEU A 97 0.99 -14.25 4.45
CA LEU A 97 -0.20 -14.21 3.62
C LEU A 97 0.04 -14.71 2.18
N GLY A 98 1.31 -14.87 1.77
CA GLY A 98 1.68 -15.17 0.39
C GLY A 98 1.37 -14.00 -0.56
N CYS A 99 1.45 -12.76 -0.06
CA CYS A 99 1.21 -11.56 -0.84
C CYS A 99 2.49 -11.10 -1.55
N GLU A 100 2.39 -10.77 -2.84
CA GLU A 100 3.54 -10.37 -3.66
C GLU A 100 3.54 -8.86 -3.99
N ARG A 101 2.59 -8.07 -3.45
CA ARG A 101 2.46 -6.64 -3.75
C ARG A 101 2.17 -5.86 -2.48
N LEU A 102 3.02 -4.87 -2.20
CA LEU A 102 2.86 -3.97 -1.06
C LEU A 102 2.89 -2.52 -1.50
N THR A 103 1.94 -1.71 -1.04
CA THR A 103 1.80 -0.31 -1.48
C THR A 103 2.32 0.67 -0.46
N VAL A 104 3.20 1.56 -0.92
CA VAL A 104 3.76 2.69 -0.17
C VAL A 104 2.87 3.90 -0.39
N LEU A 105 2.36 4.45 0.71
CA LEU A 105 1.66 5.72 0.71
C LEU A 105 2.63 6.86 1.05
N ALA A 106 2.76 7.82 0.13
CA ALA A 106 3.72 8.91 0.24
C ALA A 106 3.41 9.85 1.40
N GLY A 107 2.13 10.09 1.68
CA GLY A 107 1.69 11.04 2.69
C GLY A 107 1.34 12.42 2.14
N LYS A 108 0.78 13.26 3.02
CA LYS A 108 0.41 14.64 2.73
C LYS A 108 1.62 15.57 2.84
N SER A 109 1.59 16.68 2.11
CA SER A 109 2.55 17.78 2.23
C SER A 109 2.65 18.26 3.67
N ALA A 110 3.88 18.34 4.18
CA ALA A 110 4.16 18.78 5.54
C ALA A 110 4.51 20.29 5.59
N PRO A 111 3.98 21.06 6.57
CA PRO A 111 4.34 22.46 6.73
C PRO A 111 5.85 22.66 6.90
N GLY A 112 6.42 23.60 6.15
CA GLY A 112 7.85 23.93 6.23
C GLY A 112 8.78 22.93 5.53
N VAL A 113 8.25 21.85 4.94
CA VAL A 113 9.03 20.90 4.13
C VAL A 113 8.83 21.23 2.64
N SER A 114 9.94 21.38 1.91
CA SER A 114 9.87 21.62 0.46
C SER A 114 9.43 20.35 -0.27
N GLY A 115 8.77 20.51 -1.42
CA GLY A 115 8.41 19.36 -2.27
C GLY A 115 9.64 18.55 -2.72
N THR A 116 10.78 19.20 -2.92
CA THR A 116 12.06 18.53 -3.23
C THR A 116 12.52 17.65 -2.08
N ASN A 117 12.52 18.16 -0.85
CA ASN A 117 12.93 17.37 0.33
C ASN A 117 11.98 16.18 0.55
N MET A 118 10.68 16.35 0.31
CA MET A 118 9.71 15.25 0.36
C MET A 118 9.99 14.20 -0.71
N GLN A 119 10.29 14.63 -1.93
CA GLN A 119 10.61 13.74 -3.04
C GLN A 119 11.90 12.96 -2.79
N GLU A 120 12.96 13.60 -2.30
CA GLU A 120 14.21 12.95 -1.92
C GLU A 120 13.98 11.90 -0.82
N THR A 121 13.22 12.27 0.22
CA THR A 121 12.84 11.36 1.31
C THR A 121 12.08 10.14 0.78
N LEU A 122 11.09 10.36 -0.10
CA LEU A 122 10.32 9.29 -0.72
C LEU A 122 11.21 8.34 -1.52
N ILE A 123 12.11 8.88 -2.35
CA ILE A 123 13.03 8.07 -3.18
C ILE A 123 13.92 7.20 -2.28
N ASP A 124 14.49 7.76 -1.21
CA ASP A 124 15.36 7.01 -0.32
C ASP A 124 14.61 5.94 0.47
N ASN A 125 13.38 6.21 0.87
CA ASN A 125 12.49 5.23 1.49
C ASN A 125 12.05 4.13 0.52
N LEU A 126 11.82 4.43 -0.76
CA LEU A 126 11.57 3.42 -1.79
C LEU A 126 12.78 2.52 -2.01
N LYS A 127 14.01 3.08 -2.03
CA LYS A 127 15.25 2.28 -2.09
C LYS A 127 15.38 1.37 -0.87
N PHE A 128 15.06 1.89 0.31
CA PHE A 128 15.09 1.10 1.54
C PHE A 128 14.10 -0.06 1.49
N ALA A 129 12.84 0.20 1.09
CA ALA A 129 11.83 -0.83 0.89
C ALA A 129 12.26 -1.87 -0.16
N ALA A 130 12.82 -1.41 -1.29
CA ALA A 130 13.34 -2.29 -2.34
C ALA A 130 14.42 -3.25 -1.84
N ASN A 131 15.34 -2.75 -1.01
CA ASN A 131 16.39 -3.57 -0.39
C ASN A 131 15.81 -4.57 0.61
N ALA A 132 14.82 -4.16 1.41
CA ALA A 132 14.20 -5.03 2.40
C ALA A 132 13.42 -6.20 1.78
N VAL A 133 12.84 -6.01 0.58
CA VAL A 133 12.16 -7.08 -0.16
C VAL A 133 13.09 -7.89 -1.07
N SER A 134 14.38 -7.57 -1.10
CA SER A 134 15.35 -8.27 -1.95
C SER A 134 15.41 -9.77 -1.62
N GLY A 135 15.37 -10.62 -2.64
CA GLY A 135 15.32 -12.08 -2.48
C GLY A 135 13.93 -12.64 -2.16
N THR A 136 12.90 -11.81 -2.11
CA THR A 136 11.50 -12.22 -2.04
C THR A 136 10.79 -12.00 -3.39
N ASN A 137 9.53 -12.42 -3.51
CA ASN A 137 8.69 -12.12 -4.68
C ASN A 137 7.94 -10.78 -4.54
N VAL A 138 8.14 -10.04 -3.45
CA VAL A 138 7.38 -8.82 -3.18
C VAL A 138 7.82 -7.70 -4.11
N THR A 139 6.83 -7.08 -4.76
CA THR A 139 6.93 -5.83 -5.49
C THR A 139 6.43 -4.70 -4.60
N VAL A 140 7.25 -3.67 -4.41
CA VAL A 140 6.88 -2.40 -3.76
C VAL A 140 6.18 -1.52 -4.79
N LEU A 141 5.00 -1.01 -4.45
CA LEU A 141 4.20 -0.17 -5.31
C LEU A 141 4.12 1.25 -4.77
N LEU A 142 4.26 2.26 -5.63
CA LEU A 142 3.95 3.65 -5.30
C LEU A 142 2.65 4.04 -5.97
N GLU A 143 1.67 4.46 -5.18
CA GLU A 143 0.38 4.94 -5.67
C GLU A 143 0.31 6.47 -5.65
N ALA A 144 -0.15 7.04 -6.78
CA ALA A 144 -0.58 8.43 -6.81
C ALA A 144 -2.07 8.54 -6.47
N ILE A 145 -2.43 9.48 -5.60
CA ILE A 145 -3.81 9.68 -5.14
C ILE A 145 -4.30 11.09 -5.53
N ASN A 146 -5.57 11.20 -5.92
CA ASN A 146 -6.15 12.48 -6.32
C ASN A 146 -6.25 13.47 -5.13
N THR A 147 -6.18 14.76 -5.44
CA THR A 147 -6.20 15.82 -4.43
C THR A 147 -7.61 16.28 -4.03
N ILE A 148 -8.65 15.70 -4.63
CA ILE A 148 -10.05 15.96 -4.23
C ILE A 148 -10.37 15.14 -2.97
N ASP A 149 -10.07 13.85 -2.99
CA ASP A 149 -10.34 12.93 -1.87
C ASP A 149 -9.27 13.03 -0.79
N ILE A 150 -8.01 13.25 -1.18
CA ILE A 150 -6.91 13.51 -0.24
C ILE A 150 -6.26 14.86 -0.55
N PRO A 151 -6.87 15.98 -0.11
CA PRO A 151 -6.28 17.30 -0.23
C PRO A 151 -4.87 17.34 0.39
N GLY A 152 -3.93 17.87 -0.38
CA GLY A 152 -2.54 17.99 0.02
C GLY A 152 -1.72 16.71 -0.07
N TYR A 153 -2.22 15.61 -0.66
CA TYR A 153 -1.37 14.44 -0.93
C TYR A 153 -0.17 14.81 -1.82
N SER A 154 1.02 14.30 -1.49
CA SER A 154 2.28 14.77 -2.10
C SER A 154 2.57 14.18 -3.49
N VAL A 155 2.04 12.98 -3.79
CA VAL A 155 2.22 12.28 -5.07
C VAL A 155 0.84 12.08 -5.71
N PHE A 156 0.48 12.93 -6.66
CA PHE A 156 -0.88 12.99 -7.21
C PHE A 156 -0.94 12.94 -8.74
N ARG A 157 0.18 12.68 -9.41
CA ARG A 157 0.24 12.46 -10.87
C ARG A 157 1.06 11.22 -11.18
N THR A 158 0.68 10.51 -12.25
CA THR A 158 1.46 9.35 -12.75
C THR A 158 2.92 9.70 -13.02
N SER A 159 3.20 10.92 -13.52
CA SER A 159 4.57 11.37 -13.77
C SER A 159 5.40 11.43 -12.49
N GLN A 160 4.84 11.91 -11.37
CA GLN A 160 5.56 11.95 -10.09
C GLN A 160 5.89 10.54 -9.60
N SER A 161 4.94 9.61 -9.68
CA SER A 161 5.19 8.22 -9.28
C SER A 161 6.25 7.58 -10.17
N ARG A 162 6.16 7.77 -11.50
CA ARG A 162 7.15 7.22 -12.44
C ARG A 162 8.55 7.77 -12.15
N ASP A 163 8.68 9.09 -12.00
CA ASP A 163 9.98 9.73 -11.78
C ASP A 163 10.59 9.26 -10.44
N ALA A 164 9.79 9.07 -9.39
CA ALA A 164 10.25 8.51 -8.12
C ALA A 164 10.65 7.02 -8.23
N VAL A 165 9.87 6.21 -8.95
CA VAL A 165 10.17 4.78 -9.20
C VAL A 165 11.47 4.63 -10.01
N GLU A 166 11.64 5.44 -11.06
CA GLU A 166 12.87 5.46 -11.87
C GLU A 166 14.08 5.87 -11.02
N ALA A 167 13.94 6.90 -10.18
CA ALA A 167 15.00 7.35 -9.27
C ALA A 167 15.34 6.36 -8.14
N ALA A 168 14.37 5.52 -7.73
CA ALA A 168 14.63 4.43 -6.79
C ALA A 168 15.52 3.33 -7.41
N GLY A 169 15.52 3.18 -8.74
CA GLY A 169 16.50 2.38 -9.46
C GLY A 169 16.43 0.87 -9.23
N SER A 170 15.29 0.34 -8.76
CA SER A 170 15.09 -1.08 -8.48
C SER A 170 13.96 -1.69 -9.32
N PRO A 171 14.13 -2.90 -9.91
CA PRO A 171 13.07 -3.59 -10.64
C PRO A 171 11.92 -4.08 -9.74
N SER A 172 12.12 -4.13 -8.42
CA SER A 172 11.09 -4.48 -7.44
C SER A 172 10.18 -3.31 -7.08
N VAL A 173 10.46 -2.09 -7.55
CA VAL A 173 9.62 -0.90 -7.31
C VAL A 173 8.85 -0.57 -8.57
N LYS A 174 7.53 -0.42 -8.47
CA LYS A 174 6.64 -0.12 -9.61
C LYS A 174 5.57 0.90 -9.22
N VAL A 175 4.84 1.39 -10.22
CA VAL A 175 3.67 2.24 -10.02
C VAL A 175 2.44 1.36 -9.80
N GLN A 176 1.64 1.66 -8.77
CA GLN A 176 0.24 1.24 -8.70
C GLN A 176 -0.59 2.27 -9.46
N TYR A 177 -1.27 1.81 -10.52
CA TYR A 177 -2.07 2.67 -11.37
C TYR A 177 -3.56 2.49 -11.05
N ASP A 178 -4.06 3.29 -10.11
CA ASP A 178 -5.49 3.42 -9.90
C ASP A 178 -6.09 4.37 -10.96
N ILE A 179 -6.98 3.82 -11.78
CA ILE A 179 -7.58 4.56 -12.91
C ILE A 179 -8.53 5.66 -12.40
N TYR A 180 -9.18 5.46 -11.25
CA TYR A 180 -10.08 6.45 -10.67
C TYR A 180 -9.30 7.70 -10.26
N HIS A 181 -8.18 7.56 -9.54
CA HIS A 181 -7.34 8.69 -9.18
C HIS A 181 -6.77 9.38 -10.40
N MET A 182 -6.22 8.63 -11.36
CA MET A 182 -5.57 9.22 -12.54
C MET A 182 -6.55 9.79 -13.57
N GLN A 183 -7.83 9.41 -13.54
CA GLN A 183 -8.86 10.05 -14.36
C GLN A 183 -9.26 11.43 -13.81
N ILE A 184 -9.08 11.67 -12.51
CA ILE A 184 -9.38 12.96 -11.85
C ILE A 184 -8.22 13.96 -12.04
N MET A 185 -6.97 13.48 -12.13
CA MET A 185 -5.74 14.29 -12.07
C MET A 185 -5.08 14.58 -13.42
#